data_AF-G2QWP2-F1
#
_entry.id   AF-G2QWP2-F1
#
_cell.length_a   1.000
_cell.length_b   1.000
_cell.length_c   1.000
_cell.angle_alpha   90.00
_cell.angle_beta   90.00
_cell.angle_gamma   90.00
#
_symmetry.space_group_name_H-M   'P 1'
#
loop_
_entity.id
_entity.type
_entity.pdbx_description
1 polymer ?
#
loop_
_entity_poly.entity_id
_entity_poly.type
_entity_poly.pdbx_seq_one_letter_code
_entity_poly.pdbx_strand_id
1 'polypeptide(L)'
;MTDSSSGQWILVLSLTALLLSLAVLAQIVSRYALAYLDAPSEVSAFLDAVDSSIAENESYDRDIGKVQRLEDKLRLGRLLREIQRGGDDLREELNALLLGDDDPRLRVGARLCWASHRLRLEEKVRRLDLLRMRFLVVHMSIIAGVAAQQTAAKKDLGPRDPEKTEDAPLTPRPGGLPAALADSIKAKPPLRRLTVQAIGHQENVEGNHRKGWVGVVQELQRSPLLRERHASIELAMSRTP
;
A
#
# COMPACT_ATOMS: atom_id res chain seq x y z
N MET A 1 -64.41 -40.75 -26.12
CA MET A 1 -63.01 -41.21 -26.31
C MET A 1 -61.98 -40.13 -25.96
N THR A 2 -62.37 -38.84 -25.91
CA THR A 2 -61.50 -37.70 -25.57
C THR A 2 -61.11 -37.62 -24.10
N ASP A 3 -61.98 -38.06 -23.18
CA ASP A 3 -61.74 -37.87 -21.74
C ASP A 3 -60.59 -38.73 -21.19
N SER A 4 -60.42 -39.94 -21.76
CA SER A 4 -59.33 -40.84 -21.38
C SER A 4 -57.97 -40.36 -21.90
N SER A 5 -57.91 -39.74 -23.08
CA SER A 5 -56.66 -39.21 -23.62
C SER A 5 -56.26 -37.92 -22.89
N SER A 6 -57.23 -37.04 -22.60
CA SER A 6 -56.99 -35.86 -21.77
C SER A 6 -56.48 -36.20 -20.37
N GLY A 7 -57.06 -37.21 -19.71
CA GLY A 7 -56.59 -37.69 -18.40
C GLY A 7 -55.15 -38.23 -18.42
N GLN A 8 -54.77 -38.96 -19.47
CA GLN A 8 -53.40 -39.46 -19.65
C GLN A 8 -52.39 -38.32 -19.80
N TRP A 9 -52.71 -37.31 -20.60
CA TRP A 9 -51.84 -36.14 -20.77
C TRP A 9 -51.68 -35.34 -19.47
N ILE A 10 -52.76 -35.17 -18.70
CA ILE A 10 -52.70 -34.51 -17.39
C ILE A 10 -51.79 -35.28 -16.42
N LEU A 11 -51.87 -36.61 -16.40
CA LEU A 11 -51.02 -37.44 -15.54
C LEU A 11 -49.55 -37.33 -15.95
N VAL A 12 -49.25 -37.44 -17.25
CA VAL A 12 -47.88 -37.28 -17.76
C VAL A 12 -47.33 -35.88 -17.46
N LEU A 13 -48.11 -34.82 -17.70
CA LEU A 13 -47.69 -33.44 -17.43
C LEU A 13 -47.48 -33.17 -15.93
N SER A 14 -48.38 -33.66 -15.06
CA SER A 14 -48.22 -33.50 -13.62
C SER A 14 -47.03 -34.29 -13.07
N LEU A 15 -46.84 -35.53 -13.53
CA LEU A 15 -45.70 -36.36 -13.15
C LEU A 15 -44.38 -35.73 -13.61
N THR A 16 -44.31 -35.28 -14.87
CA THR A 16 -43.11 -34.61 -15.38
C THR A 16 -42.82 -33.30 -14.67
N ALA A 17 -43.83 -32.47 -14.40
CA ALA A 17 -43.68 -31.26 -13.60
C ALA A 17 -43.17 -31.56 -12.18
N LEU A 18 -43.67 -32.63 -11.55
CA LEU A 18 -43.22 -33.07 -10.23
C LEU A 18 -41.77 -33.56 -10.27
N LEU A 19 -41.38 -34.36 -11.27
CA LEU A 19 -40.01 -34.81 -11.44
C LEU A 19 -39.04 -33.64 -11.69
N LEU A 20 -39.44 -32.66 -12.51
CA LEU A 20 -38.65 -31.45 -12.73
C LEU A 20 -38.52 -30.62 -11.45
N SER A 21 -39.60 -30.46 -10.70
CA SER A 21 -39.57 -29.78 -9.39
C SER A 21 -38.63 -30.49 -8.41
N LEU A 22 -38.69 -31.82 -8.33
CA LEU A 22 -37.82 -32.61 -7.47
C LEU A 22 -36.35 -32.51 -7.90
N ALA A 23 -36.07 -32.50 -9.21
CA ALA A 23 -34.72 -32.32 -9.73
C ALA A 23 -34.14 -30.95 -9.35
N VAL A 24 -34.94 -29.88 -9.48
CA VAL A 24 -34.53 -28.54 -9.05
C VAL A 24 -34.31 -28.49 -7.54
N LEU A 25 -35.20 -29.10 -6.75
CA LEU A 25 -35.05 -29.18 -5.29
C LEU A 25 -33.76 -29.92 -4.90
N ALA A 26 -33.47 -31.05 -5.54
CA ALA A 26 -32.26 -31.83 -5.31
C ALA A 26 -30.99 -31.03 -5.64
N GLN A 27 -31.01 -30.21 -6.71
CA GLN A 27 -29.91 -29.30 -7.03
C GLN A 27 -29.71 -28.24 -5.96
N ILE A 28 -30.79 -27.64 -5.46
CA ILE A 28 -30.73 -26.64 -4.38
C ILE A 28 -30.16 -27.30 -3.11
N VAL A 29 -30.73 -28.42 -2.67
CA VAL A 29 -30.27 -29.14 -1.47
C VAL A 29 -28.80 -29.52 -1.58
N SER A 30 -28.37 -30.05 -2.73
CA SER A 30 -26.97 -30.43 -2.95
C SER A 30 -26.02 -29.23 -2.82
N ARG A 31 -26.39 -28.07 -3.38
CA ARG A 31 -25.59 -26.83 -3.25
C ARG A 31 -25.49 -26.37 -1.81
N TYR A 32 -26.60 -26.35 -1.07
CA TYR A 32 -26.61 -25.95 0.34
C TYR A 32 -25.91 -26.98 1.24
N ALA A 33 -25.96 -28.28 0.91
CA ALA A 33 -25.25 -29.32 1.63
C ALA A 33 -23.73 -29.19 1.48
N LEU A 34 -23.23 -28.92 0.27
CA LEU A 34 -21.81 -28.64 0.06
C LEU A 34 -21.37 -27.39 0.83
N ALA A 35 -22.15 -26.30 0.72
CA ALA A 35 -21.88 -25.07 1.47
C ALA A 35 -21.89 -25.30 2.99
N TYR A 36 -22.75 -26.18 3.50
CA TYR A 36 -22.79 -26.54 4.92
C TYR A 36 -21.51 -27.26 5.38
N LEU A 37 -20.97 -28.15 4.54
CA LEU A 37 -19.74 -28.90 4.83
C LEU A 37 -18.49 -28.02 4.79
N ASP A 38 -18.45 -27.05 3.86
CA ASP A 38 -17.30 -26.15 3.67
C ASP A 38 -17.31 -24.96 4.65
N ALA A 39 -18.47 -24.65 5.25
CA ALA A 39 -18.66 -23.53 6.17
C ALA A 39 -17.59 -23.38 7.27
N PRO A 40 -17.16 -24.42 8.02
CA PRO A 40 -16.18 -24.25 9.09
C PRO A 40 -14.80 -23.81 8.57
N SER A 41 -14.32 -24.35 7.44
CA SER A 41 -13.02 -23.97 6.87
C SER A 41 -13.06 -22.56 6.26
N GLU A 42 -14.18 -22.17 5.65
CA GLU A 42 -14.32 -20.85 5.07
C GLU A 42 -14.42 -19.78 6.16
N VAL A 43 -15.11 -20.04 7.26
CA VAL A 43 -15.15 -19.14 8.42
C VAL A 43 -13.78 -18.88 9.01
N SER A 44 -12.94 -19.92 9.16
CA SER A 44 -11.58 -19.70 9.64
C SER A 44 -10.80 -18.78 8.71
N ALA A 45 -10.96 -18.92 7.39
CA ALA A 45 -10.30 -18.01 6.44
C ALA A 45 -10.78 -16.56 6.57
N PHE A 46 -12.07 -16.33 6.86
CA PHE A 46 -12.58 -14.98 7.15
C PHE A 46 -12.08 -14.42 8.47
N LEU A 47 -11.96 -15.25 9.52
CA LEU A 47 -11.36 -14.85 10.79
C LEU A 47 -9.90 -14.45 10.59
N ASP A 48 -9.12 -15.26 9.88
CA ASP A 48 -7.72 -14.96 9.55
C ASP A 48 -7.60 -13.65 8.75
N ALA A 49 -8.54 -13.38 7.83
CA ALA A 49 -8.57 -12.13 7.07
C ALA A 49 -8.88 -10.90 7.95
N VAL A 50 -9.73 -11.05 8.96
CA VAL A 50 -10.02 -10.00 9.96
C VAL A 50 -8.80 -9.78 10.87
N ASP A 51 -8.17 -10.84 11.36
CA ASP A 51 -6.99 -10.73 12.22
C ASP A 51 -5.82 -10.10 11.48
N SER A 52 -5.59 -10.51 10.23
CA SER A 52 -4.64 -9.86 9.33
C SER A 52 -4.97 -8.38 9.12
N SER A 53 -6.26 -8.03 9.00
CA SER A 53 -6.70 -6.63 8.91
C SER A 53 -6.27 -5.80 10.10
N ILE A 54 -6.39 -6.35 11.30
CA ILE A 54 -6.10 -5.65 12.54
C ILE A 54 -4.59 -5.41 12.64
N ALA A 55 -3.80 -6.46 12.35
CA ALA A 55 -2.34 -6.35 12.31
C ALA A 55 -1.85 -5.33 11.27
N GLU A 56 -2.46 -5.28 10.09
CA GLU A 56 -2.17 -4.28 9.06
C GLU A 56 -2.54 -2.86 9.52
N ASN A 57 -3.69 -2.68 10.18
CA ASN A 57 -4.12 -1.38 10.69
C ASN A 57 -3.11 -0.79 11.70
N GLU A 58 -2.55 -1.61 12.58
CA GLU A 58 -1.49 -1.17 13.49
C GLU A 58 -0.24 -0.71 12.73
N SER A 59 0.08 -1.36 11.62
CA SER A 59 1.18 -0.92 10.75
C SER A 59 0.88 0.42 10.07
N TYR A 60 -0.36 0.60 9.60
CA TYR A 60 -0.79 1.85 8.99
C TYR A 60 -0.76 3.03 9.98
N ASP A 61 -1.14 2.81 11.24
CA ASP A 61 -1.02 3.84 12.28
C ASP A 61 0.44 4.28 12.48
N ARG A 62 1.38 3.32 12.50
CA ARG A 62 2.82 3.61 12.56
C ARG A 62 3.31 4.41 11.35
N ASP A 63 2.80 4.11 10.16
CA ASP A 63 3.18 4.81 8.92
C ASP A 63 2.60 6.22 8.82
N ILE A 64 1.35 6.42 9.23
CA ILE A 64 0.73 7.76 9.36
C ILE A 64 1.51 8.63 10.35
N GLY A 65 2.07 8.03 11.41
CA GLY A 65 2.94 8.71 12.37
C GLY A 65 4.19 9.34 11.75
N LYS A 66 4.71 8.78 10.65
CA LYS A 66 5.93 9.26 9.97
C LYS A 66 5.67 10.42 9.01
N VAL A 67 4.42 10.64 8.61
CA VAL A 67 4.04 11.70 7.67
C VAL A 67 4.06 13.07 8.37
N GLN A 68 4.92 13.97 7.93
CA GLN A 68 5.08 15.30 8.54
C GLN A 68 3.98 16.30 8.12
N ARG A 69 3.43 16.16 6.90
CA ARG A 69 2.39 17.06 6.39
C ARG A 69 1.04 16.72 7.02
N LEU A 70 0.42 17.68 7.70
CA LEU A 70 -0.86 17.50 8.39
C LEU A 70 -2.01 17.19 7.41
N GLU A 71 -2.04 17.81 6.24
CA GLU A 71 -3.10 17.55 5.24
C GLU A 71 -3.08 16.11 4.74
N ASP A 72 -1.89 15.63 4.37
CA ASP A 72 -1.66 14.25 3.96
C ASP A 72 -2.01 13.28 5.10
N LYS A 73 -1.61 13.61 6.33
CA LYS A 73 -1.96 12.86 7.53
C LYS A 73 -3.47 12.78 7.78
N LEU A 74 -4.21 13.88 7.58
CA LEU A 74 -5.67 13.90 7.71
C LEU A 74 -6.37 13.10 6.60
N ARG A 75 -5.85 13.14 5.37
CA ARG A 75 -6.37 12.33 4.27
C ARG A 75 -6.16 10.85 4.54
N LEU A 76 -4.95 10.47 4.96
CA LEU A 76 -4.59 9.09 5.25
C LEU A 76 -5.33 8.56 6.49
N GLY A 77 -5.48 9.40 7.53
CA GLY A 77 -6.24 9.07 8.74
C GLY A 77 -7.75 8.93 8.50
N ARG A 78 -8.33 9.63 7.51
CA ARG A 78 -9.73 9.40 7.09
C ARG A 78 -9.88 8.03 6.43
N LEU A 79 -8.98 7.68 5.52
CA LEU A 79 -8.99 6.36 4.87
C LEU A 79 -8.76 5.24 5.88
N LEU A 80 -7.86 5.41 6.86
CA LEU A 80 -7.65 4.41 7.90
C LEU A 80 -8.89 4.20 8.76
N ARG A 81 -9.60 5.27 9.14
CA ARG A 81 -10.88 5.13 9.86
C ARG A 81 -11.95 4.42 9.03
N GLU A 82 -11.99 4.64 7.72
CA GLU A 82 -12.88 3.90 6.82
C GLU A 82 -12.52 2.41 6.77
N ILE A 83 -11.23 2.07 6.73
CA ILE A 83 -10.74 0.68 6.78
C ILE A 83 -11.08 0.03 8.13
N GLN A 84 -10.78 0.70 9.24
CA GLN A 84 -11.09 0.23 10.59
C GLN A 84 -12.58 -0.04 10.74
N ARG A 85 -13.43 0.91 10.34
CA ARG A 85 -14.88 0.73 10.36
C ARG A 85 -15.33 -0.45 9.49
N GLY A 86 -14.77 -0.62 8.30
CA GLY A 86 -15.09 -1.77 7.44
C GLY A 86 -14.67 -3.11 8.06
N GLY A 87 -13.54 -3.13 8.78
CA GLY A 87 -13.06 -4.29 9.51
C GLY A 87 -13.93 -4.61 10.74
N ASP A 88 -14.33 -3.58 11.49
CA ASP A 88 -15.23 -3.72 12.64
C ASP A 88 -16.62 -4.22 12.19
N ASP A 89 -17.17 -3.66 11.11
CA ASP A 89 -18.45 -4.10 10.52
C ASP A 89 -18.38 -5.56 10.01
N LEU A 90 -17.21 -6.01 9.56
CA LEU A 90 -16.98 -7.40 9.13
C LEU A 90 -16.89 -8.33 10.35
N ARG A 91 -16.15 -7.92 11.38
CA ARG A 91 -16.01 -8.65 12.64
C ARG A 91 -17.35 -8.79 13.36
N GLU A 92 -18.17 -7.75 13.41
CA GLU A 92 -19.50 -7.79 14.02
C GLU A 92 -20.42 -8.78 13.29
N GLU A 93 -20.43 -8.76 11.96
CA GLU A 93 -21.24 -9.71 11.19
C GLU A 93 -20.75 -11.14 11.37
N LEU A 94 -19.44 -11.36 11.44
CA LEU A 94 -18.87 -12.67 11.69
C LEU A 94 -19.23 -13.17 13.10
N ASN A 95 -19.12 -12.31 14.12
CA ASN A 95 -19.47 -12.65 15.49
C ASN A 95 -20.96 -12.98 15.65
N ALA A 96 -21.84 -12.32 14.90
CA ALA A 96 -23.27 -12.65 14.89
C ALA A 96 -23.57 -14.08 14.39
N LEU A 97 -22.67 -14.66 13.58
CA LEU A 97 -22.79 -16.01 13.02
C LEU A 97 -22.15 -17.08 13.92
N LEU A 98 -21.20 -16.70 14.77
CA LEU A 98 -20.52 -17.60 15.69
C LEU A 98 -21.37 -17.92 16.93
N LEU A 99 -21.12 -19.08 17.54
CA LEU A 99 -21.84 -19.52 18.74
C LEU A 99 -21.46 -18.68 19.97
N GLY A 100 -20.25 -18.12 20.00
CA GLY A 100 -19.72 -17.24 21.05
C GLY A 100 -18.45 -16.52 20.60
N ASP A 101 -18.00 -15.54 21.39
CA ASP A 101 -16.90 -14.64 21.03
C ASP A 101 -15.56 -15.36 20.79
N ASP A 102 -15.32 -16.48 21.47
CA ASP A 102 -14.08 -17.28 21.37
C ASP A 102 -14.28 -18.65 20.68
N ASP A 103 -15.51 -18.98 20.26
CA ASP A 103 -15.80 -20.26 19.61
C ASP A 103 -15.94 -20.07 18.09
N PRO A 104 -15.00 -20.55 17.26
CA PRO A 104 -15.08 -20.44 15.80
C PRO A 104 -16.20 -21.28 15.19
N ARG A 105 -17.02 -21.97 16.00
CA ARG A 105 -18.17 -22.73 15.54
C ARG A 105 -19.32 -21.81 15.15
N LEU A 106 -19.76 -21.95 13.90
CA LEU A 106 -20.99 -21.33 13.41
C LEU A 106 -22.25 -21.86 14.11
N ARG A 107 -23.24 -20.97 14.30
CA ARG A 107 -24.63 -21.30 14.66
C ARG A 107 -25.28 -22.19 13.61
N VAL A 108 -26.12 -23.13 14.04
CA VAL A 108 -26.79 -24.09 13.13
C VAL A 108 -27.59 -23.37 12.04
N GLY A 109 -28.30 -22.29 12.39
CA GLY A 109 -29.01 -21.45 11.42
C GLY A 109 -28.07 -20.72 10.45
N ALA A 110 -26.92 -20.24 10.93
CA ALA A 110 -25.89 -19.61 10.09
C ALA A 110 -25.25 -20.62 9.13
N ARG A 111 -25.02 -21.87 9.57
CA ARG A 111 -24.53 -22.95 8.71
C ARG A 111 -25.52 -23.31 7.62
N LEU A 112 -26.81 -23.40 7.94
CA LEU A 112 -27.84 -23.72 6.97
C LEU A 112 -27.97 -22.61 5.90
N CYS A 113 -27.84 -21.35 6.32
CA CYS A 113 -27.88 -20.19 5.43
C CYS A 113 -26.48 -19.73 4.97
N TRP A 114 -25.45 -20.57 5.08
CA TRP A 114 -24.05 -20.17 4.88
C TRP A 114 -23.79 -19.58 3.51
N ALA A 115 -24.33 -20.20 2.45
CA ALA A 115 -24.16 -19.72 1.08
C ALA A 115 -24.55 -18.23 0.88
N SER A 116 -25.59 -17.77 1.59
CA SER A 116 -26.01 -16.35 1.53
C SER A 116 -25.09 -15.41 2.33
N HIS A 117 -24.62 -15.86 3.50
CA HIS A 117 -23.74 -15.08 4.37
C HIS A 117 -22.34 -14.99 3.79
N ARG A 118 -21.83 -16.08 3.23
CA ARG A 118 -20.55 -16.16 2.52
C ARG A 118 -20.44 -15.07 1.45
N LEU A 119 -21.43 -14.96 0.56
CA LEU A 119 -21.42 -13.94 -0.51
C LEU A 119 -21.35 -12.51 0.05
N ARG A 120 -22.02 -12.26 1.18
CA ARG A 120 -22.02 -10.95 1.84
C ARG A 120 -20.69 -10.65 2.52
N LEU A 121 -20.08 -11.65 3.17
CA LEU A 121 -18.76 -11.55 3.79
C LEU A 121 -17.67 -11.35 2.73
N GLU A 122 -17.69 -12.11 1.63
CA GLU A 122 -16.76 -11.95 0.50
C GLU A 122 -16.79 -10.54 -0.09
N GLU A 123 -18.00 -9.99 -0.29
CA GLU A 123 -18.15 -8.63 -0.79
C GLU A 123 -17.60 -7.58 0.20
N LYS A 124 -17.80 -7.77 1.51
CA LYS A 124 -17.23 -6.89 2.54
C LYS A 124 -15.71 -6.96 2.57
N VAL A 125 -15.12 -8.16 2.51
CA VAL A 125 -13.66 -8.35 2.41
C VAL A 125 -13.12 -7.68 1.15
N ARG A 126 -13.77 -7.86 0.00
CA ARG A 126 -13.37 -7.20 -1.26
C ARG A 126 -13.40 -5.68 -1.15
N ARG A 127 -14.41 -5.10 -0.49
CA ARG A 127 -14.50 -3.66 -0.25
C ARG A 127 -13.39 -3.18 0.66
N LEU A 128 -13.10 -3.93 1.72
CA LEU A 128 -12.00 -3.68 2.64
C LEU A 128 -10.66 -3.66 1.90
N ASP A 129 -10.40 -4.66 1.05
CA ASP A 129 -9.19 -4.76 0.25
C ASP A 129 -9.04 -3.61 -0.73
N LEU A 130 -10.14 -3.17 -1.36
CA LEU A 130 -10.13 -1.99 -2.22
C LEU A 130 -9.72 -0.72 -1.43
N LEU A 131 -10.22 -0.56 -0.21
CA LEU A 131 -9.84 0.55 0.67
C LEU A 131 -8.37 0.48 1.07
N ARG A 132 -7.87 -0.71 1.42
CA ARG A 132 -6.43 -0.94 1.71
C ARG A 132 -5.55 -0.61 0.51
N MET A 133 -5.93 -1.07 -0.68
CA MET A 133 -5.22 -0.73 -1.93
C MET A 133 -5.22 0.79 -2.17
N ARG A 134 -6.36 1.46 -1.98
CA ARG A 134 -6.45 2.93 -2.09
C ARG A 134 -5.54 3.61 -1.06
N PHE A 135 -5.51 3.13 0.17
CA PHE A 135 -4.64 3.66 1.22
C PHE A 135 -3.15 3.53 0.83
N LEU A 136 -2.72 2.35 0.41
CA LEU A 136 -1.33 2.09 0.01
C LEU A 136 -0.90 2.98 -1.16
N VAL A 137 -1.75 3.14 -2.18
CA VAL A 137 -1.45 4.03 -3.32
C VAL A 137 -1.30 5.48 -2.87
N VAL A 138 -2.19 5.98 -2.02
CA VAL A 138 -2.11 7.35 -1.51
C VAL A 138 -0.84 7.53 -0.67
N HIS A 139 -0.54 6.59 0.22
CA HIS A 139 0.67 6.61 1.04
C HIS A 139 1.94 6.63 0.18
N MET A 140 2.04 5.75 -0.82
CA MET A 140 3.18 5.71 -1.74
C MET A 140 3.32 6.99 -2.55
N SER A 141 2.21 7.60 -2.99
CA SER A 141 2.25 8.88 -3.70
C SER A 141 2.82 10.03 -2.84
N ILE A 142 2.52 10.03 -1.53
CA ILE A 142 3.05 11.02 -0.59
C ILE A 142 4.55 10.81 -0.40
N ILE A 143 4.99 9.57 -0.16
CA ILE A 143 6.42 9.25 0.01
C ILE A 143 7.21 9.61 -1.26
N ALA A 144 6.69 9.24 -2.44
CA ALA A 144 7.30 9.58 -3.72
C ALA A 144 7.39 11.11 -3.92
N GLY A 145 6.34 11.85 -3.55
CA GLY A 145 6.33 13.31 -3.59
C GLY A 145 7.39 13.94 -2.69
N VAL A 146 7.56 13.43 -1.47
CA VAL A 146 8.59 13.88 -0.52
C VAL A 146 10.00 13.57 -1.07
N ALA A 147 10.22 12.37 -1.61
CA ALA A 147 11.50 12.00 -2.21
C ALA A 147 11.84 12.86 -3.44
N ALA A 148 10.86 13.16 -4.29
CA ALA A 148 11.03 14.07 -5.42
C ALA A 148 11.37 15.50 -4.97
N GLN A 149 10.73 15.99 -3.91
CA GLN A 149 11.02 17.32 -3.37
C GLN A 149 12.42 17.41 -2.76
N GLN A 150 12.91 16.34 -2.12
CA GLN A 150 14.28 16.26 -1.59
C GLN A 150 15.34 16.22 -2.70
N THR A 151 15.08 15.51 -3.80
CA THR A 151 16.01 15.47 -4.95
C THR A 151 16.04 16.80 -5.71
N ALA A 152 14.90 17.48 -5.86
CA ALA A 152 14.84 18.83 -6.44
C ALA A 152 15.57 19.87 -5.58
N ALA A 153 15.36 19.88 -4.26
CA ALA A 153 16.05 20.78 -3.35
C ALA A 153 17.58 20.58 -3.35
N LYS A 154 18.03 19.34 -3.57
CA LYS A 154 19.46 19.03 -3.71
C LYS A 154 20.05 19.49 -5.05
N LYS A 155 19.23 19.59 -6.10
CA LYS A 155 19.64 20.08 -7.43
C LYS A 155 19.75 21.61 -7.47
N ASP A 156 18.89 22.32 -6.75
CA ASP A 156 18.94 23.79 -6.62
C ASP A 156 20.10 24.30 -5.74
N LEU A 157 20.75 23.41 -4.99
CA LEU A 157 21.97 23.69 -4.21
C LEU A 157 23.28 23.33 -4.97
N GLY A 158 23.20 23.02 -6.27
CA GLY A 158 24.38 22.85 -7.13
C GLY A 158 25.09 24.20 -7.39
N PRO A 159 26.43 24.24 -7.43
CA PRO A 159 27.18 25.49 -7.49
C PRO A 159 26.90 26.20 -8.82
N ARG A 160 26.49 27.46 -8.73
CA ARG A 160 26.46 28.41 -9.84
C ARG A 160 27.91 28.70 -10.25
N ASP A 161 28.47 27.87 -11.12
CA ASP A 161 29.74 28.15 -11.79
C ASP A 161 29.58 29.38 -12.69
N PRO A 162 30.35 30.46 -12.48
CA PRO A 162 30.31 31.65 -13.30
C PRO A 162 31.58 31.72 -14.16
N GLU A 163 31.73 30.91 -15.20
CA GLU A 163 32.80 31.12 -16.20
C GLU A 163 32.64 30.18 -17.40
N LYS A 164 31.95 30.64 -18.46
CA LYS A 164 32.43 30.49 -19.84
C LYS A 164 31.58 31.34 -20.81
N THR A 165 32.17 32.43 -21.27
CA THR A 165 31.74 33.20 -22.45
C THR A 165 32.58 32.71 -23.64
N GLU A 166 32.04 32.87 -24.86
CA GLU A 166 32.66 32.69 -26.20
C GLU A 166 32.72 31.21 -26.69
N ASP A 167 32.25 30.78 -27.88
CA ASP A 167 31.78 31.43 -29.12
C ASP A 167 30.86 30.47 -29.93
N ALA A 168 30.08 31.03 -30.87
CA ALA A 168 29.09 30.41 -31.80
C ALA A 168 29.76 29.56 -32.96
N PRO A 169 29.06 28.91 -33.97
CA PRO A 169 27.70 29.15 -34.50
C PRO A 169 26.85 27.98 -35.12
N LEU A 170 25.55 28.31 -35.34
CA LEU A 170 24.57 27.91 -36.41
C LEU A 170 24.07 26.44 -36.59
N THR A 171 22.75 26.24 -36.40
CA THR A 171 21.76 25.71 -37.39
C THR A 171 20.30 25.81 -36.85
N PRO A 172 19.25 25.84 -37.71
CA PRO A 172 17.97 26.54 -37.44
C PRO A 172 16.75 25.67 -37.02
N ARG A 173 15.85 26.29 -36.22
CA ARG A 173 14.33 26.25 -36.05
C ARG A 173 13.50 24.98 -36.45
N PRO A 174 12.23 24.76 -35.97
CA PRO A 174 11.28 25.74 -35.39
C PRO A 174 10.31 25.33 -34.24
N GLY A 175 9.81 26.36 -33.54
CA GLY A 175 8.49 26.44 -32.87
C GLY A 175 8.59 26.68 -31.35
N GLY A 176 8.13 27.76 -30.71
CA GLY A 176 7.39 28.98 -31.07
C GLY A 176 6.46 29.36 -29.91
N LEU A 177 6.79 30.34 -29.06
CA LEU A 177 5.88 31.01 -28.10
C LEU A 177 6.35 32.46 -27.80
N PRO A 178 5.43 33.42 -27.53
CA PRO A 178 5.65 34.86 -27.75
C PRO A 178 6.32 35.64 -26.61
N ALA A 179 7.03 36.69 -27.02
CA ALA A 179 7.86 37.62 -26.25
C ALA A 179 7.08 38.69 -25.45
N ALA A 180 6.02 38.31 -24.72
CA ALA A 180 5.13 39.28 -24.06
C ALA A 180 5.05 39.18 -22.51
N LEU A 181 5.93 38.40 -21.87
CA LEU A 181 5.93 38.21 -20.40
C LEU A 181 7.27 38.55 -19.70
N ALA A 182 8.27 39.01 -20.45
CA ALA A 182 9.62 39.22 -19.92
C ALA A 182 9.87 40.61 -19.29
N ASP A 183 8.93 41.56 -19.42
CA ASP A 183 9.18 42.97 -19.05
C ASP A 183 8.62 43.41 -17.68
N SER A 184 8.00 42.54 -16.87
CA SER A 184 7.29 42.95 -15.64
C SER A 184 8.00 42.70 -14.30
N ILE A 185 9.27 42.27 -14.27
CA ILE A 185 10.01 42.07 -13.01
C ILE A 185 11.34 42.85 -13.00
N LYS A 186 11.28 44.12 -13.42
CA LYS A 186 12.28 45.14 -13.06
C LYS A 186 11.73 46.03 -11.96
N ALA A 187 11.71 45.54 -10.72
CA ALA A 187 11.57 46.38 -9.53
C ALA A 187 12.16 45.66 -8.31
N LYS A 188 13.40 46.00 -7.95
CA LYS A 188 13.99 45.68 -6.64
C LYS A 188 13.62 46.79 -5.64
N PRO A 189 13.54 46.45 -4.36
CA PRO A 189 14.40 47.15 -3.41
C PRO A 189 15.22 46.17 -2.51
N PRO A 190 16.42 46.58 -2.05
CA PRO A 190 17.36 45.73 -1.34
C PRO A 190 17.12 45.73 0.18
N LEU A 191 17.11 44.54 0.81
CA LEU A 191 17.05 44.41 2.28
C LEU A 191 18.33 43.79 2.83
N ARG A 192 19.11 44.66 3.48
CA ARG A 192 19.99 44.47 4.66
C ARG A 192 20.75 43.14 4.81
N ARG A 193 22.06 43.22 4.54
CA ARG A 193 23.12 42.41 5.15
C ARG A 193 23.04 42.48 6.68
N LEU A 194 22.91 41.34 7.35
CA LEU A 194 23.43 41.16 8.70
C LEU A 194 24.80 40.51 8.60
N THR A 195 25.83 41.28 8.95
CA THR A 195 27.18 40.83 9.23
C THR A 195 27.21 40.26 10.65
N VAL A 196 27.60 38.99 10.80
CA VAL A 196 28.22 38.51 12.05
C VAL A 196 29.54 37.86 11.66
N GLN A 197 30.61 38.50 12.13
CA GLN A 197 31.97 37.99 12.02
C GLN A 197 32.16 36.73 12.85
N ALA A 198 33.10 35.92 12.37
CA ALA A 198 33.63 34.72 12.96
C ALA A 198 34.25 34.94 14.36
N ILE A 199 34.03 33.96 15.23
CA ILE A 199 34.80 33.53 16.41
C ILE A 199 34.27 32.10 16.65
N GLY A 200 35.00 31.00 16.61
CA GLY A 200 36.39 30.68 16.34
C GLY A 200 36.49 29.14 16.25
N HIS A 201 37.67 28.64 15.91
CA HIS A 201 38.07 27.23 15.81
C HIS A 201 38.13 26.65 14.38
N GLN A 202 39.13 27.13 13.64
CA GLN A 202 39.84 26.28 12.69
C GLN A 202 41.15 25.84 13.34
N GLU A 203 41.43 24.54 13.30
CA GLU A 203 42.73 24.02 12.86
C GLU A 203 42.57 22.57 12.38
N ASN A 204 43.05 22.31 11.16
CA ASN A 204 43.21 21.01 10.50
C ASN A 204 41.97 20.19 10.10
N VAL A 205 41.36 20.51 8.95
CA VAL A 205 41.19 19.54 7.86
C VAL A 205 41.22 20.31 6.53
N GLU A 206 42.38 20.35 5.90
CA GLU A 206 42.52 20.79 4.51
C GLU A 206 41.76 19.83 3.56
N GLY A 207 40.78 20.38 2.84
CA GLY A 207 40.67 20.11 1.40
C GLY A 207 40.03 18.82 0.86
N ASN A 208 39.22 18.04 1.60
CA ASN A 208 38.75 16.75 1.07
C ASN A 208 37.22 16.55 0.89
N HIS A 209 36.37 17.53 1.19
CA HIS A 209 34.90 17.38 1.02
C HIS A 209 34.40 17.32 -0.43
N ARG A 210 35.27 17.48 -1.45
CA ARG A 210 34.88 17.41 -2.87
C ARG A 210 34.82 16.00 -3.46
N LYS A 211 35.24 14.95 -2.75
CA LYS A 211 35.33 13.58 -3.34
C LYS A 211 34.13 12.67 -3.05
N GLY A 212 33.12 13.14 -2.33
CA GLY A 212 31.90 12.37 -2.05
C GLY A 212 32.18 10.96 -1.50
N TRP A 213 31.30 10.00 -1.82
CA TRP A 213 31.41 8.60 -1.38
C TRP A 213 32.71 7.91 -1.83
N VAL A 214 33.29 8.32 -2.96
CA VAL A 214 34.56 7.77 -3.46
C VAL A 214 35.72 8.14 -2.53
N GLY A 215 35.71 9.35 -1.97
CA GLY A 215 36.68 9.76 -0.95
C GLY A 215 36.55 8.96 0.34
N VAL A 216 35.31 8.73 0.79
CA VAL A 216 35.04 7.93 2.00
C VAL A 216 35.48 6.47 1.81
N VAL A 217 35.24 5.88 0.64
CA VAL A 217 35.72 4.51 0.34
C VAL A 217 37.25 4.46 0.28
N GLN A 218 37.89 5.45 -0.34
CA GLN A 218 39.35 5.53 -0.40
C GLN A 218 39.98 5.70 0.99
N GLU A 219 39.30 6.43 1.88
CA GLU A 219 39.73 6.63 3.27
C GLU A 219 39.48 5.39 4.14
N LEU A 220 38.36 4.69 3.95
CA LEU A 220 38.09 3.39 4.56
C LEU A 220 39.08 2.32 4.11
N GLN A 221 39.47 2.31 2.83
CA GLN A 221 40.52 1.41 2.29
C GLN A 221 41.92 1.76 2.82
N ARG A 222 42.15 3.01 3.22
CA ARG A 222 43.43 3.46 3.79
C ARG A 222 43.48 3.31 5.31
N SER A 223 42.34 3.04 5.96
CA SER A 223 42.22 2.92 7.41
C SER A 223 43.01 1.72 7.97
N PRO A 224 43.92 1.92 8.94
CA PRO A 224 44.67 0.84 9.58
C PRO A 224 43.78 -0.08 10.42
N LEU A 225 42.70 0.45 11.01
CA LEU A 225 41.72 -0.33 11.79
C LEU A 225 41.01 -1.40 10.96
N LEU A 226 40.78 -1.13 9.67
CA LEU A 226 40.14 -2.09 8.78
C LEU A 226 41.11 -3.23 8.43
N ARG A 227 42.40 -2.93 8.26
CA ARG A 227 43.45 -3.94 8.07
C ARG A 227 43.64 -4.83 9.30
N GLU A 228 43.60 -4.28 10.50
CA GLU A 228 43.68 -5.07 11.74
C GLU A 228 42.51 -6.05 11.86
N ARG A 229 41.29 -5.64 11.50
CA ARG A 229 40.13 -6.53 11.50
C ARG A 229 40.26 -7.64 10.46
N HIS A 230 40.68 -7.33 9.24
CA HIS A 230 40.92 -8.34 8.21
C HIS A 230 42.02 -9.32 8.61
N ALA A 231 43.14 -8.84 9.17
CA ALA A 231 44.20 -9.70 9.69
C ALA A 231 43.71 -10.59 10.85
N SER A 232 42.89 -10.06 11.76
CA SER A 232 42.31 -10.83 12.86
C SER A 232 41.36 -11.95 12.38
N ILE A 233 40.62 -11.71 11.30
CA ILE A 233 39.70 -12.68 10.70
C ILE A 233 40.50 -13.77 9.97
N GLU A 234 41.54 -13.42 9.22
CA GLU A 234 42.42 -14.39 8.56
C GLU A 234 43.16 -15.29 9.57
N LEU A 235 43.57 -14.72 10.72
CA LEU A 235 44.19 -15.48 11.81
C LEU A 235 43.18 -16.37 12.54
N ALA A 236 41.91 -15.97 12.63
CA ALA A 236 40.84 -16.78 13.18
C ALA A 236 40.45 -17.94 12.22
N MET A 237 40.40 -17.69 10.91
CA MET A 237 40.10 -18.71 9.89
C MET A 237 41.23 -19.72 9.67
N SER A 238 42.49 -19.33 9.88
CA SER A 238 43.64 -20.26 9.82
C SER A 238 43.82 -21.10 11.09
N ARG A 239 43.08 -20.80 12.17
CA ARG A 239 43.13 -21.52 13.46
C ARG A 239 41.95 -22.48 13.69
N THR A 240 41.00 -22.57 12.75
CA THR A 240 39.94 -23.59 12.80
C THR A 240 40.45 -24.90 12.18
N PRO A 241 40.49 -26.02 12.94
CA PRO A 241 40.88 -27.34 12.43
C PRO A 241 39.83 -27.97 11.51
#